data_AF-A0A352VPW6-F1
#
_entry.id   AF-A0A352VPW6-F1
#
_cell.length_a   1.000
_cell.length_b   1.000
_cell.length_c   1.000
_cell.angle_alpha   90.00
_cell.angle_beta   90.00
_cell.angle_gamma   90.00
#
_symmetry.space_group_name_H-M   'P 1'
#
loop_
_entity.id
_entity.type
_entity.pdbx_description
1 polymer ?
#
loop_
_entity_poly.entity_id
_entity_poly.type
_entity_poly.pdbx_seq_one_letter_code
_entity_poly.pdbx_strand_id
1 'polypeptide(L)'
;MTRVSCGLLAFGSLTLVAAPVSAQTVSEYDAVRAARPAGRTIPVNGLTLVRDAYRIDLRSGVLHLLAPIDGETFGAVFLGEGEYRLEPATESERRHLRLVTDDDRLETLTDEFEQLLLLFTDQTGEDMLAHAPVVEGDADPRATEVYEDYLEQQRERIQINLHLRIVSDLLNRPGRSDGVFLATVDGDEYGPALLAFDPLGISNLVAQFGFLGGEEVALISFDR
;
A
#
# COMPACT_ATOMS: atom_id res chain seq x y z
N MET A 1 57.13 -11.47 57.57
CA MET A 1 55.90 -12.24 57.82
C MET A 1 54.77 -11.56 57.06
N THR A 2 54.39 -12.16 55.94
CA THR A 2 53.54 -11.58 54.89
C THR A 2 52.08 -11.89 55.20
N ARG A 3 51.18 -10.88 55.18
CA ARG A 3 49.72 -11.07 55.22
C ARG A 3 49.14 -10.79 53.84
N VAL A 4 48.37 -11.75 53.35
CA VAL A 4 47.56 -11.70 52.12
C VAL A 4 46.32 -10.85 52.39
N SER A 5 45.98 -9.94 51.48
CA SER A 5 44.69 -9.24 51.48
C SER A 5 43.93 -9.60 50.20
N CYS A 6 42.69 -10.07 50.39
CA CYS A 6 41.78 -10.59 49.38
C CYS A 6 40.84 -9.44 48.95
N GLY A 7 40.89 -9.04 47.68
CA GLY A 7 40.04 -7.98 47.12
C GLY A 7 38.71 -8.54 46.63
N LEU A 8 37.61 -8.02 47.17
CA LEU A 8 36.24 -8.31 46.73
C LEU A 8 35.96 -7.56 45.40
N LEU A 9 35.62 -8.29 44.34
CA LEU A 9 35.13 -7.74 43.08
C LEU A 9 33.59 -7.60 43.15
N ALA A 10 33.10 -6.37 43.04
CA ALA A 10 31.67 -6.07 42.91
C ALA A 10 31.23 -6.27 41.46
N PHE A 11 30.34 -7.24 41.21
CA PHE A 11 29.67 -7.42 39.93
C PHE A 11 28.49 -6.45 39.83
N GLY A 12 28.57 -5.50 38.89
CA GLY A 12 27.44 -4.65 38.51
C GLY A 12 26.43 -5.46 37.69
N SER A 13 25.19 -5.55 38.19
CA SER A 13 24.07 -6.21 37.52
C SER A 13 23.64 -5.39 36.30
N LEU A 14 23.86 -5.91 35.11
CA LEU A 14 23.29 -5.36 33.89
C LEU A 14 21.84 -5.85 33.77
N THR A 15 20.86 -5.05 34.16
CA THR A 15 19.45 -5.34 33.92
C THR A 15 19.14 -5.17 32.45
N LEU A 16 18.95 -6.29 31.75
CA LEU A 16 18.44 -6.34 30.39
C LEU A 16 16.94 -5.96 30.43
N VAL A 17 16.60 -4.76 29.95
CA VAL A 17 15.20 -4.37 29.75
C VAL A 17 14.74 -5.01 28.44
N ALA A 18 13.91 -6.06 28.54
CA ALA A 18 13.20 -6.60 27.39
C ALA A 18 12.07 -5.64 27.02
N ALA A 19 12.22 -4.90 25.92
CA ALA A 19 11.17 -4.04 25.39
C ALA A 19 10.03 -4.89 24.77
N PRO A 20 8.76 -4.49 24.90
CA PRO A 20 7.59 -5.26 24.46
C PRO A 20 7.35 -5.09 22.96
N VAL A 21 8.29 -5.53 22.12
CA VAL A 21 8.18 -5.40 20.66
C VAL A 21 7.05 -6.26 20.08
N SER A 22 6.61 -7.32 20.79
CA SER A 22 5.62 -8.28 20.27
C SER A 22 4.15 -7.88 20.44
N ALA A 23 3.79 -7.06 21.42
CA ALA A 23 2.38 -6.73 21.69
C ALA A 23 1.90 -5.54 20.86
N GLN A 24 2.79 -4.57 20.62
CA GLN A 24 2.49 -3.37 19.82
C GLN A 24 2.30 -3.71 18.35
N THR A 25 3.16 -4.56 17.78
CA THR A 25 3.08 -5.00 16.38
C THR A 25 1.79 -5.76 16.05
N VAL A 26 1.29 -6.57 17.01
CA VAL A 26 0.03 -7.30 16.83
C VAL A 26 -1.16 -6.32 16.86
N SER A 27 -1.13 -5.35 17.78
CA SER A 27 -2.18 -4.33 17.87
C SER A 27 -2.25 -3.44 16.63
N GLU A 28 -1.11 -3.04 16.06
CA GLU A 28 -1.07 -2.21 14.86
C GLU A 28 -1.54 -2.98 13.62
N TYR A 29 -1.13 -4.24 13.49
CA TYR A 29 -1.62 -5.11 12.42
C TYR A 29 -3.14 -5.31 12.50
N ASP A 30 -3.66 -5.59 13.70
CA ASP A 30 -5.10 -5.74 13.90
C ASP A 30 -5.86 -4.45 13.57
N ALA A 31 -5.30 -3.28 13.93
CA ALA A 31 -5.90 -1.99 13.63
C ALA A 31 -5.91 -1.68 12.12
N VAL A 32 -4.79 -1.89 11.43
CA VAL A 32 -4.69 -1.73 9.97
C VAL A 32 -5.67 -2.68 9.25
N ARG A 33 -5.79 -3.94 9.71
CA ARG A 33 -6.71 -4.92 9.14
C ARG A 33 -8.18 -4.57 9.39
N ALA A 34 -8.49 -3.99 10.55
CA ALA A 34 -9.85 -3.60 10.94
C ALA A 34 -10.29 -2.26 10.34
N ALA A 35 -9.37 -1.45 9.81
CA ALA A 35 -9.70 -0.15 9.23
C ALA A 35 -10.69 -0.27 8.07
N ARG A 36 -11.65 0.66 8.03
CA ARG A 36 -12.69 0.78 7.01
C ARG A 36 -12.94 2.26 6.70
N PRO A 37 -13.57 2.58 5.56
CA PRO A 37 -14.11 3.91 5.33
C PRO A 37 -15.06 4.31 6.47
N ALA A 38 -14.78 5.44 7.11
CA ALA A 38 -15.44 5.84 8.36
C ALA A 38 -16.05 7.25 8.29
N GLY A 39 -16.58 7.62 7.12
CA GLY A 39 -17.28 8.91 6.93
C GLY A 39 -16.39 10.11 6.61
N ARG A 40 -15.07 9.93 6.61
CA ARG A 40 -14.10 10.94 6.14
C ARG A 40 -13.97 10.86 4.63
N THR A 41 -14.32 11.94 3.93
CA THR A 41 -14.33 11.96 2.46
C THR A 41 -13.59 13.16 1.89
N ILE A 42 -13.06 13.01 0.67
CA ILE A 42 -12.47 14.09 -0.12
C ILE A 42 -13.16 14.08 -1.49
N PRO A 43 -13.87 15.16 -1.88
CA PRO A 43 -14.44 15.25 -3.22
C PRO A 43 -13.31 15.39 -4.24
N VAL A 44 -13.43 14.72 -5.38
CA VAL A 44 -12.44 14.71 -6.44
C VAL A 44 -13.01 15.34 -7.70
N ASN A 45 -12.25 16.29 -8.26
CA ASN A 45 -12.45 16.84 -9.60
C ASN A 45 -11.07 17.09 -10.22
N GLY A 46 -10.51 16.07 -10.86
CA GLY A 46 -9.18 16.07 -11.46
C GLY A 46 -8.04 15.94 -10.45
N LEU A 47 -7.85 14.75 -9.87
CA LEU A 47 -6.66 14.40 -9.09
C LEU A 47 -5.81 13.37 -9.86
N THR A 48 -4.55 13.71 -10.13
CA THR A 48 -3.59 12.79 -10.75
C THR A 48 -2.60 12.29 -9.71
N LEU A 49 -2.45 10.97 -9.60
CA LEU A 49 -1.42 10.31 -8.81
C LEU A 49 -0.38 9.69 -9.77
N VAL A 50 0.90 10.02 -9.59
CA VAL A 50 1.99 9.50 -10.45
C VAL A 50 3.02 8.76 -9.59
N ARG A 51 3.27 7.49 -9.89
CA ARG A 51 4.22 6.63 -9.18
C ARG A 51 5.02 5.80 -10.17
N ASP A 52 6.28 6.20 -10.36
CA ASP A 52 7.18 5.61 -11.35
C ASP A 52 6.51 5.47 -12.74
N ALA A 53 6.27 4.25 -13.22
CA ALA A 53 5.62 3.98 -14.50
C ALA A 53 4.07 4.16 -14.49
N TYR A 54 3.45 4.37 -13.32
CA TYR A 54 2.01 4.54 -13.19
C TYR A 54 1.56 5.99 -13.17
N ARG A 55 0.49 6.26 -13.90
CA ARG A 55 -0.31 7.47 -13.79
C ARG A 55 -1.77 7.07 -13.58
N ILE A 56 -2.38 7.56 -12.50
CA ILE A 56 -3.80 7.34 -12.19
C ILE A 56 -4.49 8.70 -12.17
N ASP A 57 -5.44 8.91 -13.07
CA ASP A 57 -6.24 10.12 -13.19
C ASP A 57 -7.64 9.85 -12.59
N LEU A 58 -7.90 10.38 -11.41
CA LEU A 58 -9.22 10.41 -10.78
C LEU A 58 -9.98 11.62 -11.34
N ARG A 59 -10.84 11.39 -12.33
CA ARG A 59 -11.48 12.46 -13.11
C ARG A 59 -12.56 13.16 -12.30
N SER A 60 -13.50 12.39 -11.75
CA SER A 60 -14.57 12.92 -10.91
C SER A 60 -15.13 11.87 -9.98
N GLY A 61 -15.28 12.17 -8.69
CA GLY A 61 -15.78 11.20 -7.72
C GLY A 61 -15.54 11.62 -6.28
N VAL A 62 -15.43 10.64 -5.41
CA VAL A 62 -15.16 10.84 -3.97
C VAL A 62 -14.13 9.81 -3.50
N LEU A 63 -13.12 10.27 -2.77
CA LEU A 63 -12.24 9.44 -1.98
C LEU A 63 -12.82 9.26 -0.58
N HIS A 64 -13.08 8.03 -0.17
CA HIS A 64 -13.53 7.64 1.14
C HIS A 64 -12.33 7.12 1.94
N LEU A 65 -11.82 7.94 2.85
CA LEU A 65 -10.61 7.64 3.61
C LEU A 65 -10.89 6.53 4.63
N LEU A 66 -9.94 5.59 4.76
CA LEU A 66 -9.96 4.65 5.86
C LEU A 66 -9.76 5.37 7.20
N ALA A 67 -10.23 4.73 8.27
CA ALA A 67 -9.90 5.16 9.63
C ALA A 67 -8.37 5.28 9.79
N PRO A 68 -7.85 6.44 10.25
CA PRO A 68 -6.41 6.64 10.36
C PRO A 68 -5.83 5.80 11.50
N ILE A 69 -4.55 5.42 11.37
CA ILE A 69 -3.78 4.73 12.42
C ILE A 69 -2.76 5.74 12.95
N ASP A 70 -2.79 6.00 14.26
CA ASP A 70 -1.95 7.01 14.91
C ASP A 70 -1.97 8.40 14.22
N GLY A 71 -3.11 8.74 13.61
CA GLY A 71 -3.32 9.99 12.90
C GLY A 71 -2.86 9.99 11.44
N GLU A 72 -2.24 8.91 10.97
CA GLU A 72 -1.81 8.74 9.59
C GLU A 72 -2.92 8.08 8.76
N THR A 73 -3.34 8.75 7.68
CA THR A 73 -4.20 8.14 6.67
C THR A 73 -3.31 7.25 5.79
N PHE A 74 -3.64 5.96 5.70
CA PHE A 74 -2.86 4.98 4.94
C PHE A 74 -3.65 4.31 3.81
N GLY A 75 -4.90 4.73 3.60
CA GLY A 75 -5.72 4.17 2.54
C GLY A 75 -7.01 4.92 2.30
N ALA A 76 -7.56 4.71 1.10
CA ALA A 76 -8.81 5.31 0.66
C ALA A 76 -9.47 4.43 -0.41
N VAL A 77 -10.80 4.44 -0.44
CA VAL A 77 -11.58 3.89 -1.56
C VAL A 77 -12.06 5.06 -2.41
N PHE A 78 -11.76 5.05 -3.70
CA PHE A 78 -12.32 5.98 -4.67
C PHE A 78 -13.57 5.37 -5.31
N LEU A 79 -14.64 6.16 -5.37
CA LEU A 79 -15.86 5.88 -6.14
C LEU A 79 -16.09 7.03 -7.13
N GLY A 80 -16.08 6.72 -8.42
CA GLY A 80 -16.26 7.70 -9.49
C GLY A 80 -15.48 7.33 -10.74
N GLU A 81 -15.39 8.24 -11.70
CA GLU A 81 -14.75 8.00 -12.98
C GLU A 81 -13.23 8.21 -12.89
N GLY A 82 -12.46 7.20 -13.31
CA GLY A 82 -11.00 7.25 -13.37
C GLY A 82 -10.41 6.55 -14.58
N GLU A 83 -9.12 6.81 -14.82
CA GLU A 83 -8.28 6.12 -15.80
C GLU A 83 -6.94 5.82 -15.14
N TYR A 84 -6.35 4.66 -15.41
CA TYR A 84 -4.95 4.43 -15.12
C TYR A 84 -4.17 4.15 -16.40
N ARG A 85 -2.90 4.52 -16.37
CA ARG A 85 -1.94 4.32 -17.45
C ARG A 85 -0.65 3.74 -16.87
N LEU A 86 -0.15 2.69 -17.51
CA LEU A 86 1.17 2.12 -17.27
C LEU A 86 2.05 2.39 -18.49
N GLU A 87 3.11 3.17 -18.29
CA GLU A 87 4.11 3.52 -19.31
C GLU A 87 5.43 2.80 -19.00
N PRO A 88 5.70 1.62 -19.60
CA PRO A 88 6.91 0.88 -19.29
C PRO A 88 8.17 1.64 -19.72
N ALA A 89 9.17 1.67 -18.84
CA ALA A 89 10.40 2.42 -19.03
C ALA A 89 11.33 1.75 -20.05
N THR A 90 11.32 0.41 -20.11
CA THR A 90 12.27 -0.40 -20.89
C THR A 90 11.58 -1.23 -21.98
N GLU A 91 12.33 -1.57 -23.02
CA GLU A 91 11.85 -2.48 -24.09
C GLU A 91 11.51 -3.88 -23.55
N SER A 92 12.19 -4.33 -22.50
CA SER A 92 11.92 -5.60 -21.84
C SER A 92 10.55 -5.60 -21.17
N GLU A 93 10.21 -4.53 -20.45
CA GLU A 93 8.89 -4.37 -19.82
C GLU A 93 7.79 -4.20 -20.88
N ARG A 94 8.03 -3.44 -21.96
CA ARG A 94 7.07 -3.38 -23.10
C ARG A 94 6.86 -4.74 -23.75
N ARG A 95 7.91 -5.56 -23.88
CA ARG A 95 7.76 -6.93 -24.35
C ARG A 95 6.94 -7.78 -23.39
N HIS A 96 7.18 -7.65 -22.09
CA HIS A 96 6.39 -8.34 -21.09
C HIS A 96 4.91 -7.93 -21.17
N LEU A 97 4.63 -6.63 -21.28
CA LEU A 97 3.29 -6.09 -21.40
C LEU A 97 2.52 -6.70 -22.59
N ARG A 98 3.12 -6.67 -23.79
CA ARG A 98 2.54 -7.28 -25.01
C ARG A 98 2.23 -8.78 -24.84
N LEU A 99 3.09 -9.51 -24.11
CA LEU A 99 2.91 -10.94 -23.85
C LEU A 99 1.77 -11.21 -22.86
N VAL A 100 1.58 -10.36 -21.85
CA VAL A 100 0.53 -10.57 -20.85
C VAL A 100 -0.84 -10.06 -21.30
N THR A 101 -0.88 -9.13 -22.26
CA THR A 101 -2.13 -8.60 -22.83
C THR A 101 -2.54 -9.24 -24.16
N ASP A 102 -1.72 -10.14 -24.71
CA ASP A 102 -1.88 -10.69 -26.07
C ASP A 102 -2.05 -9.60 -27.17
N ASP A 103 -1.47 -8.41 -26.98
CA ASP A 103 -1.43 -7.31 -27.96
C ASP A 103 0.02 -7.00 -28.35
N ASP A 104 0.45 -7.47 -29.52
CA ASP A 104 1.80 -7.31 -30.06
C ASP A 104 2.25 -5.85 -30.29
N ARG A 105 1.33 -4.88 -30.28
CA ARG A 105 1.61 -3.46 -30.54
C ARG A 105 1.43 -2.57 -29.32
N LEU A 106 1.13 -3.15 -28.15
CA LEU A 106 0.88 -2.40 -26.94
C LEU A 106 2.19 -1.80 -26.40
N GLU A 107 2.29 -0.46 -26.44
CA GLU A 107 3.43 0.30 -25.90
C GLU A 107 3.11 0.89 -24.52
N THR A 108 1.83 1.03 -24.22
CA THR A 108 1.28 1.66 -23.00
C THR A 108 -0.04 1.00 -22.73
N LEU A 109 -0.26 0.55 -21.49
CA LEU A 109 -1.57 0.03 -21.07
C LEU A 109 -2.37 1.19 -20.50
N THR A 110 -3.60 1.34 -20.94
CA THR A 110 -4.56 2.33 -20.43
C THR A 110 -5.89 1.62 -20.21
N ASP A 111 -6.53 1.88 -19.09
CA ASP A 111 -7.86 1.33 -18.78
C ASP A 111 -8.65 2.31 -17.92
N GLU A 112 -9.97 2.23 -18.03
CA GLU A 112 -10.91 3.02 -17.24
C GLU A 112 -11.44 2.21 -16.06
N PHE A 113 -11.87 2.89 -15.00
CA PHE A 113 -12.45 2.25 -13.81
C PHE A 113 -13.45 3.17 -13.12
N GLU A 114 -14.40 2.56 -12.42
CA GLU A 114 -15.35 3.27 -11.54
C GLU A 114 -14.97 3.20 -10.04
N GLN A 115 -14.08 2.27 -9.69
CA GLN A 115 -13.75 1.92 -8.32
C GLN A 115 -12.25 1.63 -8.20
N LEU A 116 -11.62 2.17 -7.16
CA LEU A 116 -10.19 1.99 -6.88
C LEU A 116 -9.97 1.94 -5.38
N LEU A 117 -9.26 0.93 -4.89
CA LEU A 117 -8.73 0.90 -3.54
C LEU A 117 -7.27 1.32 -3.54
N LEU A 118 -6.93 2.27 -2.67
CA LEU A 118 -5.57 2.72 -2.42
C LEU A 118 -5.14 2.30 -1.02
N LEU A 119 -3.98 1.65 -0.92
CA LEU A 119 -3.23 1.46 0.32
C LEU A 119 -1.83 2.04 0.12
N PHE A 120 -1.42 2.93 1.00
CA PHE A 120 -0.20 3.70 0.82
C PHE A 120 0.41 4.12 2.13
N THR A 121 1.72 4.37 2.09
CA THR A 121 2.47 5.03 3.17
C THR A 121 3.54 5.96 2.61
N ASP A 122 3.46 6.29 1.33
CA ASP A 122 4.24 7.33 0.69
C ASP A 122 3.52 8.69 0.85
N GLN A 123 3.80 9.64 -0.04
CA GLN A 123 3.15 10.96 0.01
C GLN A 123 1.64 10.94 -0.28
N THR A 124 1.04 9.83 -0.74
CA THR A 124 -0.30 9.82 -1.38
C THR A 124 -1.36 10.48 -0.51
N GLY A 125 -1.28 10.28 0.81
CA GLY A 125 -2.18 10.93 1.76
C GLY A 125 -2.04 12.46 1.75
N GLU A 126 -0.83 12.98 1.61
CA GLU A 126 -0.55 14.42 1.48
C GLU A 126 -1.11 14.98 0.18
N ASP A 127 -0.91 14.28 -0.96
CA ASP A 127 -1.48 14.67 -2.27
C ASP A 127 -3.02 14.80 -2.19
N MET A 128 -3.68 13.81 -1.58
CA MET A 128 -5.13 13.81 -1.40
C MET A 128 -5.60 14.97 -0.50
N LEU A 129 -4.94 15.18 0.64
CA LEU A 129 -5.29 16.24 1.59
C LEU A 129 -5.01 17.64 1.03
N ALA A 130 -4.04 17.77 0.12
CA ALA A 130 -3.76 19.01 -0.60
C ALA A 130 -4.77 19.30 -1.71
N HIS A 131 -5.41 18.27 -2.28
CA HIS A 131 -6.39 18.42 -3.36
C HIS A 131 -7.67 19.14 -2.90
N ALA A 132 -8.27 18.69 -1.80
CA ALA A 132 -9.51 19.25 -1.27
C ALA A 132 -9.65 18.98 0.24
N PRO A 133 -10.39 19.81 1.00
CA PRO A 133 -10.60 19.59 2.42
C PRO A 133 -11.38 18.30 2.71
N VAL A 134 -11.06 17.65 3.82
CA VAL A 134 -11.81 16.50 4.31
C VAL A 134 -13.20 16.95 4.78
N VAL A 135 -14.21 16.23 4.31
CA VAL A 135 -15.61 16.36 4.73
C VAL A 135 -15.96 15.18 5.62
N GLU A 136 -16.44 15.48 6.82
CA GLU A 136 -16.95 14.49 7.77
C GLU A 136 -18.44 14.23 7.48
N GLY A 137 -18.85 12.97 7.53
CA GLY A 137 -20.22 12.54 7.31
C GLY A 137 -20.43 11.09 7.71
N ASP A 138 -21.52 10.50 7.22
CA ASP A 138 -21.76 9.06 7.37
C ASP A 138 -20.90 8.27 6.36
N ALA A 139 -20.53 7.05 6.72
CA ALA A 139 -19.84 6.15 5.79
C ALA A 139 -20.77 5.77 4.62
N ASP A 140 -20.29 5.86 3.38
CA ASP A 140 -20.99 5.32 2.21
C ASP A 140 -20.88 3.79 2.24
N PRO A 141 -22.00 3.04 2.30
CA PRO A 141 -21.98 1.58 2.31
C PRO A 141 -21.23 0.99 1.11
N ARG A 142 -21.29 1.63 -0.06
CA ARG A 142 -20.60 1.15 -1.27
C ARG A 142 -19.09 1.16 -1.07
N ALA A 143 -18.54 2.21 -0.47
CA ALA A 143 -17.11 2.28 -0.22
C ALA A 143 -16.65 1.17 0.76
N THR A 144 -17.50 0.81 1.71
CA THR A 144 -17.23 -0.30 2.63
C THR A 144 -17.28 -1.63 1.89
N GLU A 145 -18.27 -1.83 1.02
CA GLU A 145 -18.41 -3.01 0.15
C GLU A 145 -17.17 -3.22 -0.73
N VAL A 146 -16.70 -2.19 -1.44
CA VAL A 146 -15.44 -2.27 -2.24
C VAL A 146 -14.27 -2.75 -1.41
N TYR A 147 -14.13 -2.25 -0.17
CA TYR A 147 -13.04 -2.67 0.69
C TYR A 147 -13.17 -4.13 1.14
N GLU A 148 -14.39 -4.59 1.47
CA GLU A 148 -14.63 -5.99 1.84
C GLU A 148 -14.43 -6.94 0.67
N ASP A 149 -14.90 -6.57 -0.52
CA ASP A 149 -14.69 -7.32 -1.76
C ASP A 149 -13.21 -7.45 -2.08
N TYR A 150 -12.44 -6.37 -1.87
CA TYR A 150 -10.98 -6.44 -1.97
C TYR A 150 -10.37 -7.41 -0.95
N LEU A 151 -10.81 -7.42 0.31
CA LEU A 151 -10.27 -8.37 1.30
C LEU A 151 -10.58 -9.82 0.93
N GLU A 152 -11.75 -10.08 0.36
CA GLU A 152 -12.14 -11.39 -0.14
C GLU A 152 -11.26 -11.79 -1.34
N GLN A 153 -11.12 -10.91 -2.33
CA GLN A 153 -10.22 -11.10 -3.47
C GLN A 153 -8.76 -11.29 -3.05
N GLN A 154 -8.30 -10.53 -2.06
CA GLN A 154 -6.95 -10.63 -1.51
C GLN A 154 -6.70 -12.02 -0.91
N ARG A 155 -7.69 -12.55 -0.19
CA ARG A 155 -7.62 -13.88 0.42
C ARG A 155 -7.69 -14.99 -0.63
N GLU A 156 -8.53 -14.86 -1.63
CA GLU A 156 -8.83 -15.94 -2.58
C GLU A 156 -7.91 -15.96 -3.78
N ARG A 157 -7.59 -14.80 -4.35
CA ARG A 157 -6.88 -14.64 -5.63
C ARG A 157 -5.45 -14.15 -5.44
N ILE A 158 -5.27 -13.05 -4.70
CA ILE A 158 -3.95 -12.42 -4.53
C ILE A 158 -3.05 -13.31 -3.67
N GLN A 159 -3.59 -13.85 -2.57
CA GLN A 159 -2.88 -14.68 -1.59
C GLN A 159 -1.66 -14.00 -0.94
N ILE A 160 -1.59 -12.66 -1.00
CA ILE A 160 -0.55 -11.82 -0.42
C ILE A 160 -1.17 -10.96 0.67
N ASN A 161 -0.54 -10.88 1.85
CA ASN A 161 -0.98 -10.00 2.93
C ASN A 161 -0.37 -8.59 2.79
N LEU A 162 -0.99 -7.77 1.96
CA LEU A 162 -0.58 -6.39 1.66
C LEU A 162 -0.61 -5.47 2.91
N HIS A 163 -1.44 -5.77 3.90
CA HIS A 163 -1.45 -5.05 5.18
C HIS A 163 -0.15 -5.21 5.96
N LEU A 164 0.56 -6.34 5.84
CA LEU A 164 1.87 -6.49 6.49
C LEU A 164 2.89 -5.47 5.95
N ARG A 165 2.81 -5.14 4.65
CA ARG A 165 3.70 -4.15 4.06
C ARG A 165 3.40 -2.75 4.60
N ILE A 166 2.13 -2.39 4.79
CA ILE A 166 1.69 -1.14 5.42
C ILE A 166 2.19 -1.05 6.87
N VAL A 167 1.95 -2.09 7.68
CA VAL A 167 2.39 -2.13 9.09
C VAL A 167 3.92 -2.02 9.17
N SER A 168 4.64 -2.66 8.25
CA SER A 168 6.10 -2.54 8.18
C SER A 168 6.56 -1.09 7.94
N ASP A 169 5.86 -0.31 7.13
CA ASP A 169 6.17 1.12 6.95
C ASP A 169 5.88 1.92 8.20
N LEU A 170 4.68 1.75 8.79
CA LEU A 170 4.26 2.48 9.99
C LEU A 170 5.22 2.23 11.17
N LEU A 171 5.66 0.99 11.39
CA LEU A 171 6.61 0.62 12.44
C LEU A 171 8.01 1.25 12.28
N ASN A 172 8.38 1.63 11.05
CA ASN A 172 9.68 2.21 10.75
C ASN A 172 9.66 3.75 10.65
N ARG A 173 8.52 4.39 10.93
CA ARG A 173 8.41 5.86 11.01
C ARG A 173 9.08 6.41 12.29
N PRO A 174 9.70 7.60 12.25
CA PRO A 174 9.91 8.47 11.08
C PRO A 174 11.19 8.12 10.28
N GLY A 175 11.82 6.97 10.55
CA GLY A 175 13.09 6.57 9.93
C GLY A 175 13.02 6.32 8.42
N ARG A 176 11.81 6.17 7.86
CA ARG A 176 11.56 6.03 6.43
C ARG A 176 10.30 6.78 5.99
N SER A 177 10.34 7.40 4.81
CA SER A 177 9.21 8.17 4.25
C SER A 177 8.88 7.82 2.79
N ASP A 178 9.78 7.11 2.10
CA ASP A 178 9.51 6.41 0.86
C ASP A 178 8.78 5.09 1.18
N GLY A 179 7.45 5.21 1.26
CA GLY A 179 6.55 4.10 1.56
C GLY A 179 6.03 3.38 0.31
N VAL A 180 5.30 2.30 0.53
CA VAL A 180 4.62 1.56 -0.54
C VAL A 180 3.42 2.36 -1.10
N PHE A 181 3.12 2.15 -2.38
CA PHE A 181 1.89 2.56 -3.05
C PHE A 181 1.24 1.33 -3.70
N LEU A 182 0.00 1.05 -3.33
CA LEU A 182 -0.78 -0.07 -3.85
C LEU A 182 -2.14 0.46 -4.32
N ALA A 183 -2.46 0.19 -5.57
CA ALA A 183 -3.72 0.57 -6.19
C ALA A 183 -4.39 -0.68 -6.78
N THR A 184 -5.45 -1.16 -6.13
CA THR A 184 -6.29 -2.24 -6.66
C THR A 184 -7.43 -1.61 -7.45
N VAL A 185 -7.46 -1.90 -8.75
CA VAL A 185 -8.45 -1.40 -9.71
C VAL A 185 -9.29 -2.57 -10.22
N ASP A 186 -10.55 -2.30 -10.55
CA ASP A 186 -11.36 -3.14 -11.42
C ASP A 186 -11.52 -2.41 -12.75
N GLY A 187 -10.68 -2.76 -13.72
CA GLY A 187 -10.61 -2.10 -15.02
C GLY A 187 -11.66 -2.62 -15.99
N ASP A 188 -12.19 -1.74 -16.82
CA ASP A 188 -13.25 -2.06 -17.79
C ASP A 188 -12.77 -3.02 -18.89
N GLU A 189 -11.51 -2.90 -19.33
CA GLU A 189 -10.93 -3.70 -20.42
C GLU A 189 -10.10 -4.89 -19.90
N TYR A 190 -9.24 -4.67 -18.90
CA TYR A 190 -8.27 -5.68 -18.42
C TYR A 190 -8.68 -6.35 -17.10
N GLY A 191 -9.84 -5.98 -16.55
CA GLY A 191 -10.39 -6.55 -15.34
C GLY A 191 -9.62 -6.18 -14.06
N PRO A 192 -9.78 -6.96 -12.98
CA PRO A 192 -9.16 -6.64 -11.70
C PRO A 192 -7.64 -6.77 -11.74
N ALA A 193 -6.95 -5.73 -11.28
CA ALA A 193 -5.50 -5.69 -11.20
C ALA A 193 -4.98 -4.94 -9.98
N LEU A 194 -3.76 -5.26 -9.54
CA LEU A 194 -2.99 -4.49 -8.59
C LEU A 194 -1.83 -3.79 -9.30
N LEU A 195 -1.84 -2.47 -9.20
CA LEU A 195 -0.75 -1.58 -9.58
C LEU A 195 0.09 -1.36 -8.31
N ALA A 196 1.28 -1.92 -8.27
CA ALA A 196 2.14 -1.87 -7.09
C ALA A 196 3.43 -1.10 -7.37
N PHE A 197 3.75 -0.18 -6.46
CA PHE A 197 5.06 0.46 -6.37
C PHE A 197 5.60 0.29 -4.94
N ASP A 198 6.79 -0.28 -4.78
CA ASP A 198 7.47 -0.43 -3.50
C ASP A 198 8.94 -0.06 -3.63
N PRO A 199 9.42 1.00 -2.95
CA PRO A 199 10.82 1.41 -2.99
C PRO A 199 11.77 0.39 -2.34
N LEU A 200 11.27 -0.61 -1.62
CA LEU A 200 12.09 -1.74 -1.18
C LEU A 200 12.23 -2.83 -2.26
N GLY A 201 11.47 -2.73 -3.34
CA GLY A 201 11.31 -3.73 -4.38
C GLY A 201 10.08 -4.62 -4.13
N ILE A 202 9.39 -5.00 -5.21
CA ILE A 202 8.17 -5.82 -5.24
C ILE A 202 8.35 -7.19 -4.57
N SER A 203 9.58 -7.69 -4.48
CA SER A 203 9.92 -8.88 -3.69
C SER A 203 9.53 -8.77 -2.19
N ASN A 204 9.34 -7.55 -1.67
CA ASN A 204 8.88 -7.32 -0.29
C ASN A 204 7.37 -7.44 -0.14
N LEU A 205 6.60 -7.39 -1.23
CA LEU A 205 5.16 -7.67 -1.18
C LEU A 205 4.94 -9.16 -0.93
N VAL A 206 5.71 -10.03 -1.58
CA VAL A 206 5.63 -11.47 -1.38
C VAL A 206 6.90 -12.20 -1.82
N ALA A 207 7.28 -13.23 -1.06
CA ALA A 207 8.45 -14.05 -1.33
C ALA A 207 8.44 -14.73 -2.71
N GLN A 208 7.26 -15.00 -3.28
CA GLN A 208 7.11 -15.56 -4.63
C GLN A 208 7.62 -14.61 -5.72
N PHE A 209 7.69 -13.29 -5.45
CA PHE A 209 8.30 -12.30 -6.35
C PHE A 209 9.81 -12.13 -6.12
N GLY A 210 10.46 -13.01 -5.34
CA GLY A 210 11.91 -12.95 -5.14
C GLY A 210 12.74 -13.10 -6.41
N PHE A 211 12.14 -13.53 -7.54
CA PHE A 211 12.79 -13.57 -8.85
C PHE A 211 12.75 -12.23 -9.61
N LEU A 212 11.88 -11.28 -9.22
CA LEU A 212 11.74 -9.94 -9.81
C LEU A 212 12.82 -8.98 -9.27
N GLY A 213 14.07 -9.44 -9.23
CA GLY A 213 15.16 -8.86 -8.44
C GLY A 213 15.30 -7.34 -8.59
N GLY A 214 14.94 -6.61 -7.53
CA GLY A 214 15.08 -5.15 -7.44
C GLY A 214 14.07 -4.34 -8.26
N GLU A 215 13.08 -4.97 -8.89
CA GLU A 215 11.99 -4.24 -9.54
C GLU A 215 11.12 -3.58 -8.47
N GLU A 216 10.89 -2.28 -8.61
CA GLU A 216 10.06 -1.48 -7.69
C GLU A 216 8.60 -1.41 -8.14
N VAL A 217 8.30 -1.80 -9.39
CA VAL A 217 6.97 -1.73 -10.01
C VAL A 217 6.49 -3.11 -10.44
N ALA A 218 5.20 -3.40 -10.21
CA ALA A 218 4.55 -4.57 -10.76
C ALA A 218 3.05 -4.36 -11.03
N LEU A 219 2.60 -4.86 -12.18
CA LEU A 219 1.19 -5.04 -12.52
C LEU A 219 0.82 -6.52 -12.30
N ILE A 220 -0.18 -6.79 -11.46
CA ILE A 220 -0.63 -8.15 -11.15
C ILE A 220 -2.12 -8.26 -11.49
N SER A 221 -2.46 -9.01 -12.54
CA SER A 221 -3.86 -9.33 -12.88
C SER A 221 -4.40 -10.45 -12.00
N PHE A 222 -5.68 -10.38 -11.66
CA PHE A 222 -6.40 -11.38 -10.84
C PHE A 222 -7.38 -12.24 -11.64
N ASP A 223 -7.47 -12.04 -12.95
CA ASP A 223 -8.31 -12.85 -13.83
C ASP A 223 -7.53 -14.14 -14.19
N ARG A 224 -7.87 -15.25 -13.53
CA ARG A 224 -7.36 -16.60 -13.85
C ARG A 224 -8.51 -17.57 -14.06
#